data_AF-A0A847MCU9-F1
#
_entry.id   AF-A0A847MCU9-F1
#
_cell.length_a   1.000
_cell.length_b   1.000
_cell.length_c   1.000
_cell.angle_alpha   90.00
_cell.angle_beta   90.00
_cell.angle_gamma   90.00
#
_symmetry.space_group_name_H-M   'P 1'
#
loop_
_entity.id
_entity.type
_entity.pdbx_description
1 polymer ?
#
loop_
_entity_poly.entity_id
_entity_poly.type
_entity_poly.pdbx_seq_one_letter_code
_entity_poly.pdbx_strand_id
1 'polypeptide(L)'
;MKVIEERIQSKPFLKWAGGKTQLLNAIVTRLPIHILLNLQIDRYVEPFIGSGAVFFFLKKHFHVNESYLIDSNPELILGYQVVQKEPTLLIKRLEQLQNDYLKLSEENRSKYFYQIRNQYNTQRKS
;
A
#
# COMPACT_ATOMS: atom_id res chain seq x y z
N MET A 1 17.65 23.07 18.41
CA MET A 1 17.49 21.60 18.43
C MET A 1 16.18 21.29 17.72
N LYS A 2 16.19 20.81 16.48
CA LYS A 2 14.94 20.44 15.78
C LYS A 2 14.43 19.15 16.40
N VAL A 3 13.27 19.22 17.05
CA VAL A 3 12.52 18.05 17.49
C VAL A 3 12.27 17.20 16.25
N ILE A 4 12.82 15.98 16.23
CA ILE A 4 12.49 15.01 15.19
C ILE A 4 11.09 14.54 15.56
N GLU A 5 10.06 15.13 14.94
CA GLU A 5 8.70 14.61 15.06
C GLU A 5 8.71 13.14 14.66
N GLU A 6 8.24 12.26 15.54
CA GLU A 6 8.00 10.85 15.21
C GLU A 6 6.98 10.80 14.08
N ARG A 7 7.47 10.66 12.85
CA ARG A 7 6.60 10.44 11.70
C ARG A 7 6.03 9.04 11.81
N ILE A 8 4.71 8.94 12.02
CA ILE A 8 3.96 7.67 12.01
C ILE A 8 4.36 6.87 10.77
N GLN A 9 4.90 5.68 11.00
CA GLN A 9 5.54 4.88 9.97
C GLN A 9 4.50 4.05 9.20
N SER A 10 4.20 4.46 7.97
CA SER A 10 3.43 3.65 7.02
C SER A 10 4.35 2.73 6.22
N LYS A 11 3.84 1.55 5.86
CA LYS A 11 4.53 0.54 5.06
C LYS A 11 3.58 -0.04 4.00
N PRO A 12 4.10 -0.61 2.91
CA PRO A 12 3.30 -1.40 1.98
C PRO A 12 2.39 -2.39 2.72
N PHE A 13 1.09 -2.37 2.41
CA PHE A 13 0.11 -3.26 3.03
C PHE A 13 -0.21 -4.49 2.17
N LEU A 14 0.20 -4.49 0.90
CA LEU A 14 -0.03 -5.59 -0.05
C LEU A 14 1.25 -6.38 -0.31
N LYS A 15 1.11 -7.71 -0.38
CA LYS A 15 2.09 -8.55 -1.07
C LYS A 15 1.87 -8.39 -2.57
N TRP A 16 2.91 -7.95 -3.29
CA TRP A 16 2.82 -7.66 -4.71
C TRP A 16 4.03 -8.22 -5.44
N ALA A 17 3.80 -8.85 -6.60
CA ALA A 17 4.88 -9.32 -7.45
C ALA A 17 5.71 -8.12 -7.94
N GLY A 18 7.05 -8.26 -7.95
CA GLY A 18 7.94 -7.17 -8.37
C GLY A 18 8.06 -6.01 -7.38
N GLY A 19 7.74 -6.24 -6.09
CA GLY A 19 7.93 -5.25 -5.04
C GLY A 19 9.38 -4.74 -4.99
N LYS A 20 9.57 -3.42 -5.12
CA LYS A 20 10.89 -2.79 -5.26
C LYS A 20 11.66 -2.64 -3.95
N THR A 21 11.24 -3.29 -2.87
CA THR A 21 11.83 -3.16 -1.53
C THR A 21 13.33 -3.48 -1.53
N GLN A 22 13.76 -4.52 -2.25
CA GLN A 22 15.18 -4.89 -2.37
C GLN A 22 16.00 -3.89 -3.20
N LEU A 23 15.35 -3.09 -4.04
CA LEU A 23 15.99 -2.10 -4.92
C LEU A 23 16.02 -0.69 -4.32
N LEU A 24 15.44 -0.47 -3.13
CA LEU A 24 15.32 0.86 -2.53
C LEU A 24 16.67 1.58 -2.43
N ASN A 25 17.73 0.91 -1.97
CA ASN A 25 19.05 1.51 -1.88
C ASN A 25 19.59 1.98 -3.24
N ALA A 26 19.36 1.19 -4.30
CA ALA A 26 19.80 1.54 -5.65
C ALA A 26 18.99 2.72 -6.23
N ILE A 27 17.69 2.78 -5.93
CA ILE A 27 16.81 3.87 -6.37
C ILE A 27 17.18 5.18 -5.66
N VAL A 28 17.36 5.13 -4.34
CA VAL A 28 17.58 6.31 -3.50
C VAL A 28 18.91 6.98 -3.81
N THR A 29 19.97 6.18 -4.04
CA THR A 29 21.30 6.71 -4.41
C THR A 29 21.32 7.41 -5.78
N ARG A 30 20.28 7.23 -6.60
CA ARG A 30 20.13 7.85 -7.92
C ARG A 30 19.14 9.02 -7.93
N LEU A 31 18.61 9.42 -6.77
CA LEU A 31 17.79 10.62 -6.69
C LEU A 31 18.63 11.86 -7.03
N PRO A 32 18.02 12.92 -7.60
CA PRO A 32 18.70 14.18 -7.85
C PRO A 32 19.42 14.72 -6.61
N ILE A 33 20.63 15.27 -6.79
CA ILE A 33 21.48 15.75 -5.69
C ILE A 33 20.76 16.77 -4.81
N HIS A 34 20.00 17.70 -5.40
CA HIS A 34 19.25 18.70 -4.63
C HIS A 34 18.19 18.07 -3.72
N ILE A 35 17.55 16.95 -4.13
CA ILE A 35 16.60 16.20 -3.30
C ILE A 35 17.34 15.52 -2.15
N LEU A 36 18.52 14.94 -2.40
CA LEU A 36 19.32 14.28 -1.37
C LEU A 36 19.86 15.27 -0.31
N LEU A 37 20.27 16.46 -0.73
CA LEU A 37 20.77 17.51 0.17
C LEU A 37 19.65 18.14 0.99
N ASN A 38 18.50 18.41 0.36
CA ASN A 38 17.41 19.17 0.99
C ASN A 38 16.37 18.26 1.66
N LEU A 39 16.42 16.95 1.39
CA LEU A 39 15.43 15.96 1.79
C LEU A 39 13.99 16.35 1.42
N GLN A 40 13.81 17.10 0.33
CA GLN A 40 12.53 17.65 -0.11
C GLN A 40 12.22 17.23 -1.53
N ILE A 41 10.95 16.88 -1.77
CA ILE A 41 10.40 16.55 -3.08
C ILE A 41 9.09 17.33 -3.23
N ASP A 42 9.05 18.30 -4.15
CA ASP A 42 7.85 19.11 -4.34
C ASP A 42 6.72 18.29 -4.99
N ARG A 43 7.06 17.45 -5.97
CA ARG A 43 6.12 16.55 -6.64
C ARG A 43 6.74 15.20 -6.93
N TYR A 44 6.14 14.15 -6.39
CA TYR A 44 6.47 12.77 -6.70
C TYR A 44 5.40 12.15 -7.62
N VAL A 45 5.82 11.47 -8.68
CA VAL A 45 4.92 10.78 -9.61
C VAL A 45 5.40 9.34 -9.75
N GLU A 46 4.55 8.38 -9.40
CA GLU A 46 4.82 6.95 -9.55
C GLU A 46 3.78 6.31 -10.48
N PRO A 47 4.10 6.13 -11.77
CA PRO A 47 3.15 5.65 -12.77
C PRO A 47 2.76 4.17 -12.62
N PHE A 48 3.54 3.41 -11.84
CA PHE A 48 3.37 1.97 -11.59
C PHE A 48 3.60 1.67 -10.12
N ILE A 49 2.64 2.07 -9.28
CA ILE A 49 2.79 2.03 -7.83
C ILE A 49 2.97 0.61 -7.28
N GLY A 50 2.22 -0.38 -7.79
CA GLY A 50 2.19 -1.72 -7.19
C GLY A 50 1.95 -1.67 -5.67
N SER A 51 2.84 -2.28 -4.88
CA SER A 51 2.79 -2.23 -3.41
C SER A 51 3.21 -0.88 -2.79
N GLY A 52 3.69 0.07 -3.59
CA GLY A 52 4.08 1.40 -3.12
C GLY A 52 5.38 1.45 -2.34
N ALA A 53 6.26 0.45 -2.49
CA ALA A 53 7.50 0.35 -1.73
C ALA A 53 8.36 1.64 -1.80
N VAL A 54 8.49 2.24 -2.99
CA VAL A 54 9.27 3.48 -3.17
C VAL A 54 8.53 4.66 -2.56
N PHE A 55 7.24 4.84 -2.87
CA PHE A 55 6.40 5.88 -2.26
C PHE A 55 6.50 5.89 -0.72
N PHE A 56 6.27 4.76 -0.07
CA PHE A 56 6.32 4.67 1.39
C PHE A 56 7.72 4.96 1.94
N PHE A 57 8.78 4.50 1.26
CA PHE A 57 10.15 4.86 1.61
C PHE A 57 10.37 6.38 1.51
N LEU A 58 9.97 7.01 0.41
CA LEU A 58 10.18 8.44 0.21
C LEU A 58 9.37 9.27 1.23
N LYS A 59 8.11 8.93 1.49
CA LYS A 59 7.29 9.60 2.51
C LYS A 59 7.89 9.48 3.93
N LYS A 60 8.56 8.35 4.22
CA LYS A 60 9.25 8.15 5.49
C LYS A 60 10.50 9.02 5.61
N HIS A 61 11.30 9.12 4.56
CA HIS A 61 12.66 9.69 4.62
C HIS A 61 12.78 11.12 4.08
N PHE A 62 11.80 11.60 3.32
CA PHE A 62 11.80 12.90 2.67
C PHE A 62 10.53 13.69 3.02
N HIS A 63 10.58 15.01 2.91
CA HIS A 63 9.40 15.87 2.90
C HIS A 63 8.84 15.91 1.47
N VAL A 64 7.80 15.12 1.22
CA VAL A 64 7.15 15.03 -0.10
C VAL A 64 5.84 15.82 -0.06
N ASN A 65 5.78 16.94 -0.78
CA ASN A 65 4.62 17.84 -0.80
C ASN A 65 3.44 17.22 -1.57
N GLU A 66 3.61 16.96 -2.87
CA GLU A 66 2.57 16.30 -3.69
C GLU A 66 2.98 14.87 -4.10
N SER A 67 2.00 13.98 -4.24
CA SER A 67 2.24 12.61 -4.72
C SER A 67 1.12 12.14 -5.65
N TYR A 68 1.48 11.70 -6.85
CA TYR A 68 0.57 11.14 -7.85
C TYR A 68 0.91 9.66 -8.00
N LEU A 69 0.04 8.80 -7.47
CA LEU A 69 0.23 7.34 -7.49
C LEU A 69 -0.75 6.75 -8.51
N ILE A 70 -0.21 6.05 -9.50
CA ILE A 70 -0.97 5.56 -10.64
C ILE A 70 -0.66 4.08 -10.82
N ASP A 71 -1.65 3.34 -11.30
CA ASP A 71 -1.52 1.96 -11.76
C ASP A 71 -2.60 1.70 -12.79
N SER A 72 -2.37 0.74 -13.69
CA SER A 72 -3.41 0.30 -14.63
C SER A 72 -4.44 -0.62 -13.97
N ASN A 73 -4.15 -1.17 -12.79
CA ASN A 73 -5.09 -2.01 -12.05
C ASN A 73 -6.04 -1.14 -11.19
N PRO A 74 -7.33 -0.99 -11.58
CA PRO A 74 -8.27 -0.15 -10.84
C PRO A 74 -8.58 -0.67 -9.44
N GLU A 75 -8.52 -1.99 -9.22
CA GLU A 75 -8.78 -2.61 -7.90
C GLU A 75 -7.67 -2.29 -6.91
N LEU A 76 -6.42 -2.20 -7.40
CA LEU A 76 -5.29 -1.75 -6.60
C LEU A 76 -5.50 -0.30 -6.16
N ILE A 77 -5.84 0.58 -7.11
CA ILE A 77 -6.10 1.99 -6.82
C ILE A 77 -7.28 2.16 -5.86
N LEU A 78 -8.37 1.41 -6.05
CA LEU A 78 -9.49 1.37 -5.12
C LEU A 78 -9.03 0.97 -3.70
N GLY A 79 -8.18 -0.06 -3.59
CA GLY A 79 -7.58 -0.47 -2.32
C GLY A 79 -6.85 0.67 -1.61
N TYR A 80 -6.00 1.42 -2.33
CA TYR A 80 -5.33 2.60 -1.76
C TYR A 80 -6.32 3.70 -1.37
N GLN A 81 -7.33 3.98 -2.19
CA GLN A 81 -8.35 5.00 -1.90
C GLN A 81 -9.17 4.66 -0.65
N VAL A 82 -9.54 3.38 -0.48
CA VAL A 82 -10.25 2.92 0.72
C VAL A 82 -9.37 3.05 1.96
N VAL A 83 -8.09 2.66 1.88
CA VAL A 83 -7.12 2.86 2.98
C VAL A 83 -6.97 4.35 3.32
N GLN A 84 -6.97 5.23 2.32
CA GLN A 84 -6.85 6.67 2.53
C GLN A 84 -8.11 7.28 3.19
N LYS A 85 -9.30 6.85 2.77
CA LYS A 85 -10.56 7.51 3.14
C LYS A 85 -11.25 6.86 4.35
N GLU A 86 -11.22 5.54 4.44
CA GLU A 86 -12.05 4.76 5.38
C GLU A 86 -11.23 3.66 6.11
N PRO A 87 -10.07 3.98 6.72
CA PRO A 87 -9.17 2.95 7.27
C PRO A 87 -9.82 2.15 8.41
N THR A 88 -10.58 2.79 9.30
CA THR A 88 -11.22 2.12 10.45
C THR A 88 -12.31 1.15 10.00
N LEU A 89 -13.12 1.54 9.00
CA LEU A 89 -14.15 0.67 8.45
C LEU A 89 -13.54 -0.53 7.73
N LEU A 90 -12.46 -0.31 6.97
CA LEU A 90 -11.70 -1.38 6.33
C LEU A 90 -11.16 -2.38 7.36
N ILE A 91 -10.51 -1.89 8.42
CA ILE A 91 -9.97 -2.74 9.50
C ILE A 91 -11.08 -3.59 10.11
N LYS A 92 -12.20 -2.99 10.51
CA LYS A 92 -13.34 -3.72 11.08
C LYS A 92 -13.84 -4.83 10.16
N ARG A 93 -13.92 -4.57 8.85
CA ARG A 93 -14.37 -5.58 7.88
C ARG A 93 -13.36 -6.72 7.71
N LEU A 94 -12.07 -6.39 7.66
CA LEU A 94 -10.99 -7.38 7.57
C LEU A 94 -10.90 -8.24 8.84
N GLU A 95 -11.06 -7.64 10.02
CA GLU A 95 -11.11 -8.37 11.30
C GLU A 95 -12.26 -9.37 11.34
N GLN A 96 -13.44 -8.98 10.85
CA GLN A 96 -14.58 -9.90 10.76
C GLN A 96 -14.26 -11.08 9.83
N LEU A 97 -13.73 -10.83 8.63
CA LEU A 97 -13.33 -11.89 7.69
C LEU A 97 -12.27 -12.81 8.29
N GLN A 98 -11.28 -12.25 8.99
CA GLN A 98 -10.24 -13.02 9.68
C GLN A 98 -10.84 -13.89 10.78
N ASN A 99 -11.71 -13.34 11.63
CA ASN A 99 -12.32 -14.07 12.73
C ASN A 99 -13.22 -15.20 12.23
N ASP A 100 -14.00 -14.96 11.19
CA ASP A 100 -14.85 -15.98 10.56
C ASP A 100 -14.00 -17.10 9.96
N TYR A 101 -12.91 -16.77 9.27
CA TYR A 101 -11.99 -17.75 8.68
C TYR A 101 -11.25 -18.58 9.75
N LEU A 102 -10.73 -17.93 10.81
CA LEU A 102 -9.91 -18.60 11.81
C LEU A 102 -10.71 -19.57 12.70
N LYS A 103 -12.03 -19.37 12.86
CA LYS A 103 -12.91 -20.30 13.59
C LYS A 103 -13.17 -21.62 12.87
N LEU A 104 -12.91 -21.68 11.56
CA LEU A 104 -13.20 -22.85 10.74
C LEU A 104 -12.08 -23.89 10.81
N SER A 105 -12.44 -25.16 10.56
CA SER A 105 -11.48 -26.23 10.29
C SER A 105 -10.70 -25.97 9.00
N GLU A 106 -9.58 -26.64 8.81
CA GLU A 106 -8.73 -26.48 7.61
C GLU A 106 -9.49 -26.73 6.31
N GLU A 107 -10.29 -27.80 6.25
CA GLU A 107 -11.14 -28.10 5.09
C GLU A 107 -12.14 -26.96 4.80
N ASN A 108 -12.78 -26.42 5.84
CA ASN A 108 -13.79 -25.38 5.69
C ASN A 108 -13.19 -24.01 5.40
N ARG A 109 -11.95 -23.74 5.81
CA ARG A 109 -11.20 -22.53 5.43
C ARG A 109 -10.99 -22.44 3.93
N SER A 110 -10.65 -23.54 3.27
CA SER A 110 -10.53 -23.61 1.81
C SER A 110 -11.85 -23.26 1.12
N LYS A 111 -12.96 -23.88 1.56
CA LYS A 111 -14.32 -23.59 1.05
C LYS A 111 -14.69 -22.11 1.23
N TYR A 112 -14.43 -21.56 2.41
CA TYR A 112 -14.69 -20.16 2.72
C TYR A 112 -13.90 -19.22 1.81
N PHE A 113 -12.61 -19.48 1.59
CA PHE A 113 -11.78 -18.68 0.67
C PHE A 113 -12.37 -18.65 -0.75
N TYR A 114 -12.74 -19.81 -1.29
CA TYR A 114 -13.32 -19.89 -2.63
C TYR A 114 -14.69 -19.21 -2.73
N GLN A 115 -15.50 -19.28 -1.67
CA GLN A 115 -16.77 -18.55 -1.59
C GLN A 115 -16.55 -17.03 -1.69
N ILE A 116 -15.66 -16.47 -0.86
CA ILE A 116 -15.35 -15.03 -0.88
C ILE A 116 -14.78 -14.61 -2.25
N ARG A 117 -13.89 -15.42 -2.83
CA ARG A 117 -13.33 -15.16 -4.17
C ARG A 117 -14.41 -15.13 -5.25
N ASN A 118 -15.37 -16.05 -5.20
CA ASN A 118 -16.48 -16.08 -6.16
C ASN A 118 -17.39 -14.87 -6.01
N GLN A 119 -17.73 -14.49 -4.77
CA GLN A 119 -18.51 -13.26 -4.50
C GLN A 119 -17.82 -12.02 -5.07
N TYR A 120 -16.52 -11.88 -4.84
CA TYR A 120 -15.72 -10.79 -5.40
C TYR A 120 -15.76 -10.78 -6.94
N ASN A 121 -15.56 -11.93 -7.58
CA ASN A 121 -15.57 -12.03 -9.04
C ASN A 121 -16.94 -11.78 -9.67
N THR A 122 -18.04 -12.09 -8.98
CA THR A 122 -19.40 -11.83 -9.48
C THR A 122 -19.72 -10.33 -9.47
N GLN A 123 -19.24 -9.58 -8.47
CA GLN A 123 -19.41 -8.12 -8.41
C GLN A 123 -18.74 -7.40 -9.58
N ARG A 124 -17.75 -8.02 -10.22
CA ARG A 124 -17.06 -7.46 -11.40
C ARG A 124 -17.82 -7.61 -12.72
N LYS A 125 -18.85 -8.46 -12.76
CA LYS A 125 -19.60 -8.78 -13.99
C LYS A 125 -20.89 -7.98 -14.16
N SER A 126 -21.29 -7.20 -13.16
CA SER A 126 -22.42 -6.26 -13.16
C SER A 126 -21.94 -4.85 -13.38
#